data_AF-A0A3S8ZCG6-F1
#
_entry.id   AF-A0A3S8ZCG6-F1
#
_cell.length_a   1.000
_cell.length_b   1.000
_cell.length_c   1.000
_cell.angle_alpha   90.00
_cell.angle_beta   90.00
_cell.angle_gamma   90.00
#
_symmetry.space_group_name_H-M   'P 1'
#
loop_
_entity.id
_entity.type
_entity.pdbx_description
1 polymer ?
#
loop_
_entity_poly.entity_id
_entity_poly.type
_entity_poly.pdbx_seq_one_letter_code
_entity_poly.pdbx_strand_id
1 'polypeptide(L)'
;METSTRPTRTRLPRPNPALPLSPSHHTYTKNLTGSRGRPSLHVTSQRVSSHCLNQPVRSVQLAGVAPIPASSGQRTRHRLSRGGNRNANNALHRIVLLRMRHREPRTVAYFTRRRAEGLSDRDIMRCLKRHIANEIYKVLMSPGLDNPVGQELRQLRREAGIPLTVLADTLGVPRQRLQRLEIGTRADRELEALATATINQLTLEKAA
;
A
#
# COMPACT_ATOMS: atom_id res chain seq x y z
N MET A 1 23.24 -52.67 -48.56
CA MET A 1 23.45 -51.53 -49.48
C MET A 1 22.58 -50.39 -48.98
N GLU A 2 23.15 -49.58 -48.09
CA GLU A 2 22.46 -48.47 -47.42
C GLU A 2 22.50 -47.23 -48.33
N THR A 3 21.35 -46.80 -48.83
CA THR A 3 21.22 -45.52 -49.55
C THR A 3 20.79 -44.45 -48.56
N SER A 4 21.77 -43.68 -48.11
CA SER A 4 21.66 -42.51 -47.23
C SER A 4 20.93 -41.35 -47.94
N THR A 5 19.67 -41.08 -47.59
CA THR A 5 18.93 -39.89 -48.03
C THR A 5 18.98 -38.82 -46.94
N ARG A 6 19.77 -37.77 -47.16
CA ARG A 6 19.96 -36.62 -46.25
C ARG A 6 18.75 -35.67 -46.31
N PRO A 7 18.17 -35.22 -45.18
CA PRO A 7 17.09 -34.22 -45.20
C PRO A 7 17.61 -32.81 -45.49
N THR A 8 16.88 -32.09 -46.34
CA THR A 8 17.08 -30.70 -46.77
C THR A 8 17.00 -29.72 -45.60
N ARG A 9 18.05 -28.91 -45.42
CA ARG A 9 18.19 -27.93 -44.34
C ARG A 9 17.50 -26.62 -44.73
N THR A 10 16.34 -26.34 -44.13
CA THR A 10 15.61 -25.06 -44.27
C THR A 10 16.47 -23.90 -43.75
N ARG A 11 16.69 -22.88 -44.59
CA ARG A 11 17.55 -21.72 -44.28
C ARG A 11 16.74 -20.66 -43.53
N LEU A 12 17.08 -20.40 -42.27
CA LEU A 12 16.51 -19.27 -41.50
C LEU A 12 16.95 -17.92 -42.12
N PRO A 13 16.12 -16.87 -42.08
CA PRO A 13 16.49 -15.55 -42.59
C PRO A 13 17.51 -14.85 -41.67
N ARG A 14 18.44 -14.10 -42.29
CA ARG A 14 19.50 -13.34 -41.60
C ARG A 14 18.91 -12.11 -40.89
N PRO A 15 19.43 -11.71 -39.71
CA PRO A 15 19.08 -10.42 -39.11
C PRO A 15 19.75 -9.26 -39.87
N ASN A 16 18.99 -8.17 -40.02
CA ASN A 16 19.31 -6.96 -40.77
C ASN A 16 20.40 -6.12 -40.06
N PRO A 17 21.41 -5.56 -40.76
CA PRO A 17 22.43 -4.70 -40.15
C PRO A 17 21.94 -3.27 -39.89
N ALA A 18 22.58 -2.63 -38.90
CA ALA A 18 22.23 -1.38 -38.25
C ALA A 18 22.20 -0.11 -39.14
N LEU A 19 21.44 0.90 -38.69
CA LEU A 19 21.58 2.31 -39.06
C LEU A 19 21.38 3.21 -37.81
N PRO A 20 21.89 4.47 -37.81
CA PRO A 20 22.88 4.93 -36.83
C PRO A 20 22.35 5.87 -35.74
N LEU A 21 23.20 6.03 -34.72
CA LEU A 21 23.12 7.03 -33.66
C LEU A 21 23.36 8.45 -34.22
N SER A 22 22.57 9.42 -33.74
CA SER A 22 22.90 10.84 -33.84
C SER A 22 23.29 11.40 -32.46
N PRO A 23 24.42 12.12 -32.32
CA PRO A 23 24.96 12.60 -31.05
C PRO A 23 24.71 14.11 -30.84
N SER A 24 24.53 14.54 -29.58
CA SER A 24 24.80 15.90 -29.05
C SER A 24 24.19 15.99 -27.63
N HIS A 25 24.82 16.45 -26.54
CA HIS A 25 25.96 17.33 -26.36
C HIS A 25 26.88 16.87 -25.22
N HIS A 26 28.15 17.15 -25.44
CA HIS A 26 29.28 17.07 -24.53
C HIS A 26 29.25 18.27 -23.58
N THR A 27 29.37 18.07 -22.26
CA THR A 27 30.22 18.94 -21.43
C THR A 27 30.94 18.11 -20.37
N TYR A 28 32.17 17.85 -20.73
CA TYR A 28 33.29 17.48 -19.88
C TYR A 28 33.58 18.59 -18.86
N THR A 29 33.72 18.25 -17.58
CA THR A 29 34.52 19.06 -16.63
C THR A 29 35.40 18.14 -15.77
N LYS A 30 36.66 18.56 -15.69
CA LYS A 30 37.82 17.90 -15.07
C LYS A 30 37.69 17.86 -13.55
N ASN A 31 38.02 16.72 -12.96
CA ASN A 31 38.38 16.62 -11.55
C ASN A 31 39.82 17.11 -11.36
N LEU A 32 40.04 18.16 -10.56
CA LEU A 32 41.33 18.42 -9.92
C LEU A 32 41.12 19.02 -8.51
N THR A 33 41.67 18.28 -7.53
CA THR A 33 42.32 18.74 -6.30
C THR A 33 41.51 19.49 -5.22
N GLY A 34 41.25 18.77 -4.13
CA GLY A 34 41.63 19.14 -2.76
C GLY A 34 41.20 20.50 -2.19
N SER A 35 40.19 20.50 -1.32
CA SER A 35 40.27 21.23 -0.04
C SER A 35 39.19 20.73 0.91
N ARG A 36 39.57 20.67 2.20
CA ARG A 36 38.72 20.22 3.30
C ARG A 36 37.60 21.23 3.51
N GLY A 37 36.35 20.83 3.25
CA GLY A 37 35.16 21.61 3.59
C GLY A 37 34.04 20.68 4.01
N ARG A 38 33.61 20.78 5.27
CA ARG A 38 32.48 20.03 5.83
C ARG A 38 31.23 20.30 4.98
N PRO A 39 30.50 19.28 4.48
CA PRO A 39 29.23 19.55 3.81
C PRO A 39 28.22 20.03 4.85
N SER A 40 27.88 21.32 4.74
CA SER A 40 26.75 21.92 5.45
C SER A 40 25.49 21.13 5.09
N LEU A 41 24.89 20.46 6.09
CA LEU A 41 23.61 19.79 5.97
C LEU A 41 22.51 20.85 5.82
N HIS A 42 22.34 21.38 4.61
CA HIS A 42 21.06 21.96 4.22
C HIS A 42 20.07 20.82 4.00
N VAL A 43 19.36 20.47 5.07
CA VAL A 43 18.07 19.78 4.97
C VAL A 43 17.14 20.73 4.24
N THR A 44 17.16 20.69 2.91
CA THR A 44 16.09 21.27 2.12
C THR A 44 14.86 20.44 2.46
N SER A 45 14.01 21.02 3.30
CA SER A 45 12.62 20.62 3.46
C SER A 45 11.97 20.73 2.08
N GLN A 46 12.10 19.66 1.29
CA GLN A 46 11.38 19.52 0.04
C GLN A 46 9.92 19.31 0.42
N ARG A 47 9.20 20.43 0.46
CA ARG A 47 7.75 20.46 0.37
C ARG A 47 7.37 19.72 -0.92
N VAL A 48 7.02 18.45 -0.78
CA VAL A 48 6.63 17.62 -1.93
C VAL A 48 5.28 18.12 -2.43
N SER A 49 5.25 18.72 -3.63
CA SER A 49 4.03 19.21 -4.26
C SER A 49 2.97 18.10 -4.38
N SER A 50 1.72 18.43 -4.04
CA SER A 50 0.59 17.49 -3.89
C SER A 50 0.33 16.65 -5.14
N HIS A 51 0.58 17.20 -6.33
CA HIS A 51 0.39 16.51 -7.62
C HIS A 51 1.35 15.31 -7.81
N CYS A 52 2.54 15.39 -7.23
CA CYS A 52 3.48 14.29 -7.24
C CYS A 52 3.03 13.13 -6.35
N LEU A 53 2.19 13.41 -5.35
CA LEU A 53 1.42 12.47 -4.54
C LEU A 53 0.99 11.24 -5.37
N ASN A 54 0.28 11.55 -6.45
CA ASN A 54 -0.77 10.72 -7.07
C ASN A 54 -0.28 9.57 -7.97
N GLN A 55 1.00 9.21 -7.92
CA GLN A 55 1.56 8.12 -8.73
C GLN A 55 1.80 6.84 -7.91
N PRO A 56 1.38 5.64 -8.39
CA PRO A 56 1.47 4.37 -7.65
C PRO A 56 2.91 3.91 -7.36
N VAL A 57 3.91 4.54 -7.98
CA VAL A 57 5.33 4.29 -7.74
C VAL A 57 5.88 5.15 -6.59
N ARG A 58 5.31 6.33 -6.34
CA ARG A 58 5.84 7.28 -5.35
C ARG A 58 5.49 6.91 -3.92
N SER A 59 4.30 6.36 -3.69
CA SER A 59 3.88 5.79 -2.39
C SER A 59 4.87 4.71 -1.91
N VAL A 60 5.26 3.82 -2.81
CA VAL A 60 6.16 2.70 -2.57
C VAL A 60 7.60 3.20 -2.32
N GLN A 61 8.01 4.27 -3.01
CA GLN A 61 9.31 4.90 -2.81
C GLN A 61 9.39 5.65 -1.47
N LEU A 62 8.35 6.39 -1.11
CA LEU A 62 8.21 7.09 0.18
C LEU A 62 8.23 6.09 1.35
N ALA A 63 7.54 4.96 1.22
CA ALA A 63 7.53 3.90 2.22
C ALA A 63 8.81 3.03 2.22
N GLY A 64 9.76 3.26 1.30
CA GLY A 64 11.01 2.49 1.21
C GLY A 64 10.84 1.05 0.73
N VAL A 65 9.71 0.73 0.09
CA VAL A 65 9.34 -0.61 -0.40
C VAL A 65 9.71 -0.80 -1.88
N ALA A 66 10.17 0.27 -2.55
CA ALA A 66 10.46 0.24 -3.98
C ALA A 66 11.58 -0.78 -4.28
N PRO A 67 11.39 -1.68 -5.26
CA PRO A 67 12.41 -2.65 -5.62
C PRO A 67 13.57 -1.91 -6.30
N ILE A 68 14.77 -2.02 -5.73
CA ILE A 68 15.98 -1.52 -6.39
C ILE A 68 16.75 -2.73 -6.92
N PRO A 69 16.99 -2.84 -8.24
CA PRO A 69 17.78 -3.92 -8.79
C PRO A 69 19.20 -3.85 -8.20
N ALA A 70 19.70 -5.00 -7.74
CA ALA A 70 21.02 -5.14 -7.12
C ALA A 70 21.79 -6.31 -7.76
N SER A 71 21.52 -6.57 -9.04
CA SER A 71 22.14 -7.65 -9.81
C SER A 71 22.84 -7.09 -11.05
N SER A 72 24.09 -7.50 -11.25
CA SER A 72 24.89 -7.24 -12.46
C SER A 72 25.05 -8.50 -13.34
N GLY A 73 24.33 -9.60 -13.05
CA GLY A 73 24.42 -10.88 -13.76
C GLY A 73 23.14 -11.72 -13.69
N GLN A 74 23.22 -13.02 -14.01
CA GLN A 74 22.08 -13.96 -14.21
C GLN A 74 21.12 -14.13 -13.01
N ARG A 75 21.51 -13.69 -11.81
CA ARG A 75 20.66 -13.78 -10.61
C ARG A 75 19.96 -12.45 -10.35
N THR A 76 18.67 -12.38 -10.62
CA THR A 76 17.84 -11.20 -10.32
C THR A 76 17.66 -11.07 -8.81
N ARG A 77 18.33 -10.09 -8.20
CA ARG A 77 18.15 -9.74 -6.77
C ARG A 77 17.71 -8.31 -6.64
N HIS A 78 16.83 -8.08 -5.67
CA HIS A 78 16.37 -6.74 -5.32
C HIS A 78 16.85 -6.38 -3.92
N ARG A 79 17.36 -5.16 -3.74
CA ARG A 79 17.61 -4.57 -2.42
C ARG A 79 16.49 -3.63 -2.01
N LEU A 80 16.40 -3.38 -0.70
CA LEU A 80 15.49 -2.39 -0.12
C LEU A 80 16.05 -0.99 -0.35
N SER A 81 15.17 -0.01 -0.59
CA SER A 81 15.55 1.40 -0.63
C SER A 81 15.99 1.89 0.75
N ARG A 82 17.10 2.65 0.82
CA ARG A 82 17.61 3.24 2.07
C ARG A 82 17.03 4.63 2.39
N GLY A 83 16.58 5.36 1.38
CA GLY A 83 16.07 6.73 1.53
C GLY A 83 14.58 6.85 1.87
N GLY A 84 13.86 5.75 2.07
CA GLY A 84 12.44 5.77 2.43
C GLY A 84 12.18 5.73 3.94
N ASN A 85 10.95 6.01 4.34
CA ASN A 85 10.52 6.01 5.74
C ASN A 85 10.54 4.58 6.34
N ARG A 86 11.41 4.36 7.33
CA ARG A 86 11.59 3.05 7.99
C ARG A 86 10.39 2.63 8.84
N ASN A 87 9.73 3.59 9.48
CA ASN A 87 8.54 3.32 10.29
C ASN A 87 7.38 2.86 9.41
N ALA A 88 7.19 3.49 8.26
CA ALA A 88 6.19 3.08 7.27
C ALA A 88 6.46 1.66 6.75
N ASN A 89 7.70 1.31 6.41
CA ASN A 89 8.05 -0.06 6.01
C ASN A 89 7.80 -1.10 7.12
N ASN A 90 8.07 -0.74 8.38
CA ASN A 90 7.79 -1.60 9.53
C ASN A 90 6.28 -1.81 9.72
N ALA A 91 5.48 -0.73 9.65
CA ALA A 91 4.02 -0.82 9.70
C ALA A 91 3.48 -1.74 8.59
N LEU A 92 3.92 -1.56 7.35
CA LEU A 92 3.56 -2.44 6.22
C LEU A 92 3.98 -3.89 6.46
N HIS A 93 5.13 -4.12 7.07
CA HIS A 93 5.56 -5.47 7.45
C HIS A 93 4.60 -6.11 8.45
N ARG A 94 4.24 -5.37 9.48
CA ARG A 94 3.35 -5.83 10.53
C ARG A 94 1.95 -6.12 10.00
N ILE A 95 1.43 -5.28 9.11
CA ILE A 95 0.15 -5.52 8.42
C ILE A 95 0.19 -6.86 7.67
N VAL A 96 1.26 -7.12 6.90
CA VAL A 96 1.38 -8.39 6.17
C VAL A 96 1.43 -9.59 7.13
N LEU A 97 2.22 -9.50 8.20
CA LEU A 97 2.31 -10.59 9.19
C LEU A 97 0.97 -10.87 9.84
N LEU A 98 0.19 -9.82 10.18
CA LEU A 98 -1.14 -9.97 10.75
C LEU A 98 -2.12 -10.57 9.74
N ARG A 99 -2.14 -10.11 8.49
CA ARG A 99 -2.98 -10.68 7.41
C ARG A 99 -2.70 -12.18 7.23
N MET A 100 -1.44 -12.59 7.29
CA MET A 100 -1.04 -13.99 7.24
C MET A 100 -1.47 -14.77 8.49
N ARG A 101 -1.24 -14.22 9.69
CA ARG A 101 -1.60 -14.86 10.97
C ARG A 101 -3.10 -15.10 11.07
N HIS A 102 -3.91 -14.14 10.67
CA HIS A 102 -5.38 -14.22 10.69
C HIS A 102 -5.96 -14.94 9.46
N ARG A 103 -5.11 -15.49 8.58
CA ARG A 103 -5.51 -16.21 7.36
C ARG A 103 -6.51 -15.43 6.52
N GLU A 104 -6.22 -14.15 6.28
CA GLU A 104 -7.04 -13.34 5.39
C GLU A 104 -7.12 -14.00 3.99
N PRO A 105 -8.33 -14.30 3.48
CA PRO A 105 -8.51 -15.15 2.30
C PRO A 105 -7.79 -14.60 1.06
N ARG A 106 -7.81 -13.27 0.86
CA ARG A 106 -7.12 -12.61 -0.26
C ARG A 106 -5.60 -12.80 -0.20
N THR A 107 -5.03 -12.64 0.99
CA THR A 107 -3.58 -12.77 1.21
C THR A 107 -3.12 -14.23 1.06
N VAL A 108 -3.90 -15.18 1.59
CA VAL A 108 -3.59 -16.62 1.46
C VAL A 108 -3.66 -17.07 -0.01
N ALA A 109 -4.69 -16.66 -0.75
CA ALA A 109 -4.81 -16.93 -2.19
C ALA A 109 -3.64 -16.34 -3.00
N TYR A 110 -3.18 -15.14 -2.62
CA TYR A 110 -2.01 -14.52 -3.25
C TYR A 110 -0.72 -15.30 -2.98
N PHE A 111 -0.52 -15.74 -1.74
CA PHE A 111 0.66 -16.50 -1.33
C PHE A 111 0.73 -17.85 -2.04
N THR A 112 -0.37 -18.59 -2.07
CA THR A 112 -0.46 -19.90 -2.74
C THR A 112 -0.16 -19.77 -4.24
N ARG A 113 -0.77 -18.81 -4.92
CA ARG A 113 -0.50 -18.53 -6.34
C ARG A 113 0.97 -18.19 -6.60
N ARG A 114 1.58 -17.30 -5.82
CA ARG A 114 2.98 -16.89 -6.04
C ARG A 114 4.00 -17.97 -5.64
N ARG A 115 3.68 -18.83 -4.68
CA ARG A 115 4.50 -20.01 -4.38
C ARG A 115 4.48 -21.01 -5.54
N ALA A 116 3.33 -21.22 -6.18
CA ALA A 116 3.24 -22.07 -7.37
C ALA A 116 4.07 -21.53 -8.55
N GLU A 117 4.24 -20.21 -8.66
CA GLU A 117 5.13 -19.55 -9.63
C GLU A 117 6.63 -19.65 -9.28
N GLY A 118 7.00 -20.31 -8.18
CA GLY A 118 8.39 -20.53 -7.77
C GLY A 118 9.05 -19.36 -7.04
N LEU A 119 8.29 -18.35 -6.60
CA LEU A 119 8.84 -17.25 -5.80
C LEU A 119 9.11 -17.69 -4.37
N SER A 120 10.22 -17.21 -3.80
CA SER A 120 10.50 -17.38 -2.38
C SER A 120 9.53 -16.58 -1.52
N ASP A 121 9.23 -17.05 -0.31
CA ASP A 121 8.36 -16.34 0.63
C ASP A 121 8.81 -14.88 0.88
N ARG A 122 10.12 -14.63 0.87
CA ARG A 122 10.69 -13.29 1.04
C ARG A 122 10.33 -12.37 -0.13
N ASP A 123 10.30 -12.90 -1.35
CA ASP A 123 9.94 -12.14 -2.54
C ASP A 123 8.43 -11.89 -2.58
N ILE A 124 7.62 -12.88 -2.19
CA ILE A 124 6.16 -12.76 -2.06
C ILE A 124 5.81 -11.67 -1.05
N MET A 125 6.43 -11.70 0.14
CA MET A 125 6.26 -10.68 1.18
C MET A 125 6.56 -9.27 0.65
N ARG A 126 7.62 -9.13 -0.15
CA ARG A 126 8.01 -7.83 -0.75
C ARG A 126 6.99 -7.37 -1.79
N CYS A 127 6.52 -8.26 -2.66
CA CYS A 127 5.47 -7.96 -3.62
C CYS A 127 4.17 -7.54 -2.93
N LEU A 128 3.82 -8.20 -1.82
CA LEU A 128 2.62 -7.91 -1.07
C LEU A 128 2.70 -6.56 -0.33
N LYS A 129 3.83 -6.26 0.32
CA LYS A 129 4.06 -4.94 0.93
C LYS A 129 3.85 -3.80 -0.07
N ARG A 130 4.31 -3.99 -1.31
CA ARG A 130 4.11 -3.00 -2.40
C ARG A 130 2.64 -2.85 -2.75
N HIS A 131 1.90 -3.96 -2.82
CA HIS A 131 0.46 -3.91 -3.12
C HIS A 131 -0.30 -3.17 -2.02
N ILE A 132 -0.02 -3.50 -0.76
CA ILE A 132 -0.63 -2.85 0.41
C ILE A 132 -0.28 -1.36 0.48
N ALA A 133 0.98 -0.99 0.18
CA ALA A 133 1.37 0.42 0.13
C ALA A 133 0.51 1.20 -0.89
N ASN A 134 0.17 0.58 -2.02
CA ASN A 134 -0.70 1.18 -3.03
C ASN A 134 -2.16 1.21 -2.62
N GLU A 135 -2.66 0.16 -1.93
CA GLU A 135 -4.00 0.16 -1.34
C GLU A 135 -4.16 1.30 -0.34
N ILE A 136 -3.23 1.42 0.61
CA ILE A 136 -3.25 2.47 1.63
C ILE A 136 -3.16 3.85 0.99
N TYR A 137 -2.30 4.00 -0.02
CA TYR A 137 -2.17 5.26 -0.72
C TYR A 137 -3.49 5.71 -1.37
N LYS A 138 -4.21 4.79 -2.02
CA LYS A 138 -5.54 5.07 -2.59
C LYS A 138 -6.54 5.49 -1.52
N VAL A 139 -6.56 4.78 -0.39
CA VAL A 139 -7.45 5.10 0.75
C VAL A 139 -7.12 6.46 1.36
N LEU A 140 -5.84 6.85 1.43
CA LEU A 140 -5.44 8.14 1.97
C LEU A 140 -5.77 9.32 1.03
N MET A 141 -5.70 9.13 -0.28
CA MET A 141 -6.01 10.19 -1.25
C MET A 141 -7.49 10.33 -1.54
N SER A 142 -8.23 9.23 -1.39
CA SER A 142 -9.68 9.20 -1.51
C SER A 142 -10.21 8.47 -0.30
N PRO A 143 -10.19 9.12 0.88
CA PRO A 143 -10.85 8.55 2.04
C PRO A 143 -12.32 8.38 1.63
N GLY A 144 -12.78 7.14 1.55
CA GLY A 144 -14.19 6.89 1.33
C GLY A 144 -14.97 7.69 2.36
N LEU A 145 -16.06 8.35 1.94
CA LEU A 145 -17.00 9.00 2.87
C LEU A 145 -17.56 7.99 3.89
N ASP A 146 -17.41 6.69 3.60
CA ASP A 146 -17.74 5.54 4.45
C ASP A 146 -16.85 5.36 5.69
N ASN A 147 -15.90 6.27 5.98
CA ASN A 147 -15.17 6.18 7.24
C ASN A 147 -16.15 6.55 8.37
N PRO A 148 -16.50 5.61 9.27
CA PRO A 148 -17.54 5.82 10.27
C PRO A 148 -17.26 7.07 11.10
N VAL A 149 -18.10 8.10 10.89
CA VAL A 149 -18.04 9.31 11.68
C VAL A 149 -18.83 9.02 12.94
N GLY A 150 -18.24 8.25 13.87
CA GLY A 150 -18.85 7.99 15.18
C GLY A 150 -19.26 9.26 15.93
N GLN A 151 -18.69 10.42 15.53
CA GLN A 151 -19.11 11.73 16.02
C GLN A 151 -20.54 12.10 15.62
N GLU A 152 -21.02 11.72 14.43
CA GLU A 152 -22.41 11.95 13.99
C GLU A 152 -23.38 11.16 14.86
N LEU A 153 -23.10 9.88 15.13
CA LEU A 153 -23.91 9.05 16.04
C LEU A 153 -23.97 9.67 17.45
N ARG A 154 -22.82 10.14 17.96
CA ARG A 154 -22.73 10.81 19.25
C ARG A 154 -23.53 12.11 19.27
N GLN A 155 -23.52 12.87 18.19
CA GLN A 155 -24.27 14.11 18.03
C GLN A 155 -25.78 13.83 18.05
N LEU A 156 -26.25 12.93 17.19
CA LEU A 156 -27.66 12.51 17.13
C LEU A 156 -28.18 12.04 18.49
N ARG A 157 -27.40 11.20 19.19
CA ARG A 157 -27.77 10.73 20.52
C ARG A 157 -27.88 11.88 21.54
N ARG A 158 -26.95 12.83 21.50
CA ARG A 158 -26.94 14.00 22.40
C ARG A 158 -28.13 14.92 22.13
N GLU A 159 -28.45 15.14 20.86
CA GLU A 159 -29.61 15.93 20.43
C GLU A 159 -30.92 15.28 20.89
N ALA A 160 -31.03 13.95 20.80
CA ALA A 160 -32.17 13.20 21.35
C ALA A 160 -32.21 13.18 22.90
N GLY A 161 -31.12 13.58 23.57
CA GLY A 161 -30.98 13.56 25.02
C GLY A 161 -30.89 12.15 25.61
N ILE A 162 -30.47 11.15 24.82
CA ILE A 162 -30.40 9.75 25.24
C ILE A 162 -29.04 9.47 25.89
N PRO A 163 -28.97 8.92 27.12
CA PRO A 163 -27.70 8.51 27.70
C PRO A 163 -27.16 7.27 26.97
N LEU A 164 -25.83 7.18 26.84
CA LEU A 164 -25.17 6.06 26.14
C LEU A 164 -25.50 4.68 26.76
N THR A 165 -25.80 4.64 28.06
CA THR A 165 -26.24 3.44 28.78
C THR A 165 -27.54 2.90 28.22
N VAL A 166 -28.57 3.75 28.08
CA VAL A 166 -29.87 3.33 27.56
C VAL A 166 -29.74 2.77 26.15
N LEU A 167 -28.97 3.42 25.27
CA LEU A 167 -28.72 2.92 23.92
C LEU A 167 -27.95 1.58 23.91
N ALA A 168 -27.02 1.39 24.84
CA ALA A 168 -26.27 0.16 24.96
C ALA A 168 -27.15 -1.01 25.43
N ASP A 169 -28.03 -0.74 26.39
CA ASP A 169 -28.95 -1.72 26.96
C ASP A 169 -30.00 -2.14 25.92
N THR A 170 -30.56 -1.20 25.14
CA THR A 170 -31.53 -1.51 24.08
C THR A 170 -30.92 -2.33 22.94
N LEU A 171 -29.66 -2.06 22.58
CA LEU A 171 -28.95 -2.82 21.55
C LEU A 171 -28.40 -4.17 22.07
N GLY A 172 -28.38 -4.40 23.39
CA GLY A 172 -27.73 -5.57 24.00
C GLY A 172 -26.21 -5.60 23.77
N VAL A 173 -25.59 -4.44 23.59
CA VAL A 173 -24.16 -4.32 23.26
C VAL A 173 -23.40 -3.71 24.44
N PRO A 174 -22.19 -4.20 24.78
CA PRO A 174 -21.41 -3.60 25.87
C PRO A 174 -21.18 -2.10 25.64
N ARG A 175 -21.47 -1.27 26.66
CA ARG A 175 -21.30 0.20 26.61
C ARG A 175 -19.94 0.63 26.05
N GLN A 176 -18.86 -0.08 26.39
CA GLN A 176 -17.51 0.24 25.90
C GLN A 176 -17.36 0.07 24.38
N ARG A 177 -18.09 -0.88 23.77
CA ARG A 177 -18.07 -1.11 22.32
C ARG A 177 -18.73 0.07 21.60
N LEU A 178 -19.90 0.51 22.08
CA LEU A 178 -20.59 1.70 21.57
C LEU A 178 -19.80 2.99 21.82
N GLN A 179 -19.17 3.13 22.99
CA GLN A 179 -18.32 4.29 23.27
C GLN A 179 -17.12 4.39 22.30
N ARG A 180 -16.44 3.27 22.03
CA ARG A 180 -15.32 3.24 21.07
C ARG A 180 -15.75 3.54 19.65
N LEU A 181 -16.98 3.18 19.30
CA LEU A 181 -17.63 3.55 18.05
C LEU A 181 -17.84 5.07 18.00
N GLU A 182 -18.48 5.67 19.01
CA GLU A 182 -18.72 7.13 19.09
C GLU A 182 -17.44 7.97 19.07
N ILE A 183 -16.37 7.49 19.68
CA ILE A 183 -15.06 8.17 19.71
C ILE A 183 -14.32 7.98 18.37
N GLY A 184 -14.76 7.07 17.50
CA GLY A 184 -14.11 6.76 16.22
C GLY A 184 -12.83 5.92 16.38
N THR A 185 -12.63 5.29 17.53
CA THR A 185 -11.49 4.37 17.75
C THR A 185 -11.75 3.01 17.08
N ARG A 186 -13.02 2.65 16.87
CA ARG A 186 -13.45 1.45 16.18
C ARG A 186 -14.44 1.81 15.08
N ALA A 187 -14.29 1.17 13.93
CA ALA A 187 -15.22 1.22 12.81
C ALA A 187 -16.11 -0.03 12.81
N ASP A 188 -17.44 0.14 12.84
CA ASP A 188 -18.41 -0.96 12.77
C ASP A 188 -19.72 -0.47 12.11
N ARG A 189 -19.80 -0.59 10.77
CA ARG A 189 -20.89 0.00 9.96
C ARG A 189 -22.27 -0.56 10.31
N GLU A 190 -22.35 -1.85 10.61
CA GLU A 190 -23.61 -2.52 10.95
C GLU A 190 -24.14 -2.00 12.29
N LEU A 191 -23.25 -1.91 13.28
CA LEU A 191 -23.62 -1.40 14.61
C LEU A 191 -24.03 0.07 14.57
N GLU A 192 -23.42 0.89 13.73
CA GLU A 192 -23.83 2.29 13.53
C GLU A 192 -25.21 2.41 12.92
N ALA A 193 -25.49 1.64 11.86
CA ALA A 193 -26.80 1.64 11.22
C ALA A 193 -27.91 1.25 12.22
N LEU A 194 -27.66 0.21 13.03
CA LEU A 194 -28.57 -0.21 14.09
C LEU A 194 -28.75 0.88 15.15
N ALA A 195 -27.65 1.46 15.64
CA ALA A 195 -27.69 2.48 16.68
C ALA A 195 -28.44 3.74 16.23
N THR A 196 -28.23 4.20 15.00
CA THR A 196 -28.96 5.33 14.42
C THR A 196 -30.46 5.03 14.31
N ALA A 197 -30.83 3.84 13.84
CA ALA A 197 -32.23 3.43 13.76
C ALA A 197 -32.90 3.40 15.14
N THR A 198 -32.22 2.86 16.15
CA THR A 198 -32.73 2.81 17.54
C THR A 198 -32.86 4.21 18.14
N ILE A 199 -31.91 5.12 17.91
CA ILE A 199 -32.03 6.52 18.36
C ILE A 199 -33.27 7.17 17.75
N ASN A 200 -33.51 6.97 16.46
CA ASN A 200 -34.68 7.53 15.78
C ASN A 200 -35.98 6.97 16.36
N GLN A 201 -36.05 5.66 16.62
CA GLN A 201 -37.21 5.03 17.27
C GLN A 201 -37.48 5.61 18.67
N LEU A 202 -36.46 5.68 19.53
CA LEU A 202 -36.59 6.25 20.88
C LEU A 202 -36.97 7.74 20.86
N THR A 203 -36.51 8.47 19.84
CA THR A 203 -36.87 9.88 19.66
C THR A 203 -38.34 10.03 19.29
N LEU A 204 -38.87 9.15 18.43
CA LEU A 204 -40.29 9.12 18.07
C LEU A 204 -41.16 8.74 19.27
N GLU A 205 -40.77 7.73 20.05
CA GLU A 205 -41.50 7.31 21.26
C GLU A 205 -41.59 8.42 22.32
N LYS A 206 -40.56 9.27 22.42
CA LYS A 206 -40.54 10.40 23.34
C LYS A 206 -41.39 11.59 22.86
N ALA A 207 -41.65 11.67 21.56
CA ALA A 207 -42.44 12.74 20.95
C ALA A 207 -43.95 12.41 20.88
N ALA A 208 -44.31 11.14 21.02
CA ALA A 208 -45.68 10.64 21.13
C ALA A 208 -46.23 10.76 22.56
#